data_AF-A0A7Y2PIR9-F1
#
_entry.id   AF-A0A7Y2PIR9-F1
#
_cell.length_a   1.000
_cell.length_b   1.000
_cell.length_c   1.000
_cell.angle_alpha   90.00
_cell.angle_beta   90.00
_cell.angle_gamma   90.00
#
_symmetry.space_group_name_H-M   'P 1'
#
loop_
_entity.id
_entity.type
_entity.pdbx_description
1 polymer ?
#
loop_
_entity_poly.entity_id
_entity_poly.type
_entity_poly.pdbx_seq_one_letter_code
_entity_poly.pdbx_strand_id
1 'polypeptide(L)'
;AWATPQWIVPEFSLSATLSLALPMLLVALTGQFMPGIAVLRGAGYTTPASPLITASALVGALLAPFGCHGLNLAAVTASLCTGREAHENPRKRYVAALSGSLLYLLLGMAGATVVSVFAAFPQALIAGLAGLALYGAINDALVRSVSDAKDRDAGLFTFLVTASGVSFLGLSAPFWGLLLGLTVHVVMLKRRPVSVCATSTEG
;
A
#
# COMPACT_ATOMS: atom_id res chain seq x y z
N ALA A 1 7.07 -3.46 29.53
CA ALA A 1 8.47 -3.58 29.07
C ALA A 1 8.67 -2.65 27.88
N TRP A 2 9.81 -1.96 27.79
CA TRP A 2 10.10 -1.07 26.67
C TRP A 2 10.57 -1.86 25.45
N ALA A 3 10.20 -1.44 24.25
CA ALA A 3 10.72 -2.06 23.02
C ALA A 3 12.22 -1.77 22.90
N THR A 4 13.02 -2.80 22.63
CA THR A 4 14.45 -2.69 22.36
C THR A 4 14.74 -3.14 20.92
N PRO A 5 15.62 -2.45 20.19
CA PRO A 5 15.96 -2.86 18.82
C PRO A 5 16.66 -4.21 18.86
N GLN A 6 16.12 -5.18 18.12
CA GLN A 6 16.72 -6.50 17.94
C GLN A 6 17.33 -6.56 16.55
N TRP A 7 18.58 -7.01 16.46
CA TRP A 7 19.24 -7.20 15.18
C TRP A 7 18.84 -8.55 14.59
N ILE A 8 18.23 -8.51 13.41
CA ILE A 8 17.81 -9.69 12.63
C ILE A 8 18.71 -9.75 11.39
N VAL A 9 19.44 -10.84 11.23
CA VAL A 9 20.30 -11.06 10.06
C VAL A 9 19.42 -11.19 8.81
N PRO A 10 19.66 -10.42 7.74
CA PRO A 10 18.88 -10.53 6.51
C PRO A 10 19.09 -11.89 5.86
N GLU A 11 17.99 -12.61 5.61
CA GLU A 11 17.96 -13.83 4.80
C GLU A 11 17.24 -13.56 3.49
N PHE A 12 17.88 -13.91 2.38
CA PHE A 12 17.31 -13.72 1.05
C PHE A 12 16.65 -15.01 0.58
N SER A 13 15.38 -14.91 0.19
CA SER A 13 14.60 -16.02 -0.34
C SER A 13 13.81 -15.57 -1.55
N LEU A 14 14.03 -16.23 -2.69
CA LEU A 14 13.29 -15.95 -3.92
C LEU A 14 11.77 -16.14 -3.70
N SER A 15 11.39 -17.17 -2.93
CA SER A 15 9.99 -17.43 -2.60
C SER A 15 9.37 -16.28 -1.82
N ALA A 16 10.07 -15.73 -0.82
CA ALA A 16 9.61 -14.58 -0.05
C ALA A 16 9.57 -13.30 -0.89
N THR A 17 10.55 -13.10 -1.77
CA THR A 17 10.58 -11.97 -2.70
C THR A 17 9.34 -11.97 -3.61
N LEU A 18 9.02 -13.10 -4.22
CA LEU A 18 7.88 -13.22 -5.12
C LEU A 18 6.55 -13.19 -4.36
N SER A 19 6.46 -13.85 -3.21
CA SER A 19 5.20 -14.01 -2.45
C SER A 19 4.84 -12.80 -1.59
N LEU A 20 5.82 -12.03 -1.12
CA LEU A 20 5.62 -10.96 -0.16
C LEU A 20 6.14 -9.62 -0.71
N ALA A 21 7.43 -9.56 -1.06
CA ALA A 21 8.06 -8.28 -1.39
C ALA A 21 7.47 -7.64 -2.66
N LEU A 22 7.25 -8.42 -3.72
CA LEU A 22 6.71 -7.92 -4.98
C LEU A 22 5.25 -7.45 -4.87
N PRO A 23 4.31 -8.22 -4.27
CA PRO A 23 2.97 -7.74 -3.98
C PRO A 23 2.97 -6.48 -3.08
N MET A 24 3.76 -6.47 -2.00
CA MET A 24 3.87 -5.32 -1.09
C MET A 24 4.41 -4.06 -1.78
N LEU A 25 5.40 -4.21 -2.67
CA LEU A 25 5.95 -3.11 -3.45
C LEU A 25 4.85 -2.47 -4.33
N LEU A 26 4.07 -3.29 -5.02
CA LEU A 26 2.99 -2.79 -5.89
C LEU A 26 1.90 -2.10 -5.09
N VAL A 27 1.50 -2.66 -3.95
CA VAL A 27 0.55 -2.04 -3.02
C VAL A 27 1.10 -0.69 -2.51
N ALA A 28 2.38 -0.62 -2.17
CA ALA A 28 3.00 0.62 -1.71
C ALA A 28 3.03 1.68 -2.82
N LEU A 29 3.45 1.32 -4.04
CA LEU A 29 3.54 2.26 -5.15
C LEU A 29 2.16 2.80 -5.55
N THR A 30 1.17 1.92 -5.69
CA THR A 30 -0.17 2.26 -6.17
C THR A 30 -1.05 2.86 -5.09
N GLY A 31 -1.01 2.32 -3.87
CA GLY A 31 -1.89 2.71 -2.78
C GLY A 31 -1.36 3.86 -1.92
N GLN A 32 -0.05 4.10 -1.91
CA GLN A 32 0.57 5.03 -0.98
C GLN A 32 1.39 6.12 -1.68
N PHE A 33 2.38 5.74 -2.48
CA PHE A 33 3.25 6.71 -3.16
C PHE A 33 2.49 7.58 -4.17
N MET A 34 1.73 6.97 -5.08
CA MET A 34 1.00 7.70 -6.11
C MET A 34 -0.03 8.68 -5.51
N PRO A 35 -0.92 8.27 -4.58
CA PRO A 35 -1.83 9.21 -3.91
C PRO A 35 -1.10 10.24 -3.05
N GLY A 36 -0.04 9.85 -2.34
CA GLY A 36 0.74 10.77 -1.50
C GLY A 36 1.41 11.88 -2.31
N ILE A 37 1.98 11.55 -3.47
CA ILE A 37 2.54 12.53 -4.41
C ILE A 37 1.43 13.43 -4.99
N ALA A 38 0.25 12.87 -5.30
CA ALA A 38 -0.88 13.66 -5.78
C ALA A 38 -1.34 14.68 -4.74
N VAL A 39 -1.39 14.29 -3.46
CA VAL A 39 -1.68 15.19 -2.33
C VAL A 39 -0.64 16.30 -2.23
N LEU A 40 0.66 15.97 -2.26
CA LEU A 40 1.73 16.97 -2.21
C LEU A 40 1.62 17.98 -3.36
N ARG A 41 1.37 17.50 -4.58
CA ARG A 41 1.18 18.36 -5.76
C ARG A 41 -0.07 19.24 -5.65
N GLY A 42 -1.18 18.68 -5.17
CA GLY A 42 -2.41 19.43 -4.91
C GLY A 42 -2.24 20.54 -3.87
N ALA A 43 -1.34 20.33 -2.89
CA ALA A 43 -0.96 21.33 -1.90
C ALA A 43 0.12 22.34 -2.41
N GLY A 44 0.54 22.24 -3.67
CA GLY A 44 1.51 23.14 -4.30
C GLY A 44 2.99 22.74 -4.14
N TYR A 45 3.30 21.55 -3.62
CA TYR A 45 4.66 21.02 -3.53
C TYR A 45 5.02 20.23 -4.80
N THR A 46 6.01 20.70 -5.54
CA THR A 46 6.44 20.13 -6.85
C THR A 46 7.56 19.09 -6.74
N THR A 47 7.72 18.46 -5.57
CA THR A 47 8.82 17.54 -5.29
C THR A 47 8.82 16.36 -6.28
N PRO A 48 9.98 16.01 -6.88
CA PRO A 48 10.08 14.86 -7.76
C PRO A 48 9.80 13.56 -7.00
N ALA A 49 9.13 12.61 -7.65
CA ALA A 49 8.73 11.33 -7.05
C ALA A 49 9.93 10.42 -6.75
N SER A 50 10.90 10.36 -7.67
CA SER A 50 12.03 9.42 -7.60
C SER A 50 12.87 9.59 -6.33
N PRO A 51 13.27 10.81 -5.92
CA PRO A 51 14.02 10.99 -4.68
C PRO A 51 13.23 10.58 -3.42
N LEU A 52 11.91 10.81 -3.38
CA LEU A 52 11.08 10.41 -2.25
C LEU A 52 11.00 8.88 -2.12
N ILE A 53 10.77 8.18 -3.23
CA ILE A 53 10.73 6.71 -3.25
C ILE A 53 12.10 6.14 -2.88
N THR A 54 13.18 6.69 -3.46
CA THR A 54 14.55 6.21 -3.23
C THR A 54 15.00 6.43 -1.79
N ALA A 55 14.74 7.61 -1.22
CA ALA A 55 15.06 7.90 0.17
C ALA A 55 14.32 6.98 1.13
N SER A 56 13.01 6.77 0.93
CA SER A 56 12.22 5.84 1.74
C SER A 56 12.74 4.41 1.62
N ALA A 57 13.11 3.96 0.42
CA ALA A 57 13.67 2.62 0.22
C ALA A 57 15.03 2.44 0.90
N LEU A 58 15.92 3.43 0.81
CA LEU A 58 17.24 3.39 1.47
C LEU A 58 17.13 3.37 2.99
N VAL A 59 16.30 4.25 3.57
CA VAL A 59 16.06 4.26 5.01
C VAL A 59 15.37 2.98 5.45
N GLY A 60 14.41 2.47 4.67
CA GLY A 60 13.76 1.19 4.94
C GLY A 60 14.74 0.02 4.91
N ALA A 61 15.66 -0.02 3.94
CA ALA A 61 16.70 -1.05 3.86
C ALA A 61 17.67 -0.98 5.05
N LEU A 62 18.04 0.22 5.49
CA LEU A 62 18.87 0.42 6.67
C LEU A 62 18.17 -0.05 7.96
N LEU A 63 16.86 0.13 8.04
CA LEU A 63 16.03 -0.28 9.19
C LEU A 63 15.53 -1.72 9.08
N ALA A 64 15.73 -2.41 7.94
CA ALA A 64 15.24 -3.77 7.71
C ALA A 64 15.76 -4.79 8.75
N PRO A 65 17.05 -4.76 9.17
CA PRO A 65 17.54 -5.63 10.25
C PRO A 65 16.85 -5.39 11.60
N PHE A 66 16.17 -4.26 11.79
CA PHE A 66 15.42 -3.95 13.00
C PHE A 66 13.91 -4.23 12.84
N GLY A 67 13.52 -5.00 11.83
CA GLY A 67 12.13 -5.38 11.57
C GLY A 67 11.34 -4.37 10.73
N CYS A 68 12.00 -3.42 10.05
CA CYS A 68 11.30 -2.55 9.10
C CYS A 68 10.93 -3.32 7.83
N HIS A 69 9.62 -3.44 7.56
CA HIS A 69 9.10 -4.12 6.37
C HIS A 69 8.81 -3.17 5.19
N GLY A 70 9.05 -1.87 5.36
CA GLY A 70 8.90 -0.86 4.32
C GLY A 70 8.58 0.52 4.87
N LEU A 71 8.98 1.55 4.12
CA LEU A 71 8.63 2.96 4.37
C LEU A 71 7.97 3.54 3.13
N ASN A 72 6.86 4.24 3.33
CA ASN A 72 5.98 4.71 2.28
C ASN A 72 5.36 6.06 2.65
N LEU A 73 4.78 6.72 1.65
CA LEU A 73 4.06 7.98 1.83
C LEU A 73 2.65 7.71 2.35
N ALA A 74 2.38 8.11 3.59
CA ALA A 74 1.03 8.05 4.15
C ALA A 74 0.15 9.17 3.55
N ALA A 75 -0.58 8.89 2.47
CA ALA A 75 -1.33 9.89 1.71
C ALA A 75 -2.37 10.67 2.56
N VAL A 76 -3.08 9.97 3.46
CA VAL A 76 -4.07 10.58 4.38
C VAL A 76 -3.38 11.49 5.39
N THR A 77 -2.29 11.02 6.01
CA THR A 77 -1.52 11.85 6.94
C THR A 77 -0.88 13.04 6.23
N ALA A 78 -0.41 12.86 5.00
CA ALA A 78 0.15 13.92 4.19
C ALA A 78 -0.90 15.01 3.88
N SER A 79 -2.16 14.66 3.62
CA SER A 79 -3.20 15.67 3.36
C SER A 79 -3.48 16.52 4.61
N LEU A 80 -3.51 15.89 5.78
CA LEU A 80 -3.63 16.59 7.06
C LEU A 80 -2.42 17.49 7.34
N CYS A 81 -1.20 16.98 7.18
CA CYS A 81 0.02 17.73 7.47
C CYS A 81 0.30 18.85 6.45
N THR A 82 -0.27 18.80 5.25
CA THR A 82 -0.11 19.83 4.22
C THR A 82 -1.22 20.88 4.23
N GLY A 83 -2.24 20.72 5.06
CA GLY A 83 -3.33 21.68 5.25
C GLY A 83 -2.88 23.01 5.86
N ARG A 84 -3.74 24.03 5.76
CA ARG A 84 -3.46 25.37 6.35
C ARG A 84 -3.48 25.31 7.89
N GLU A 85 -4.22 24.36 8.45
CA GLU A 85 -4.35 24.08 9.87
C GLU A 85 -3.02 23.66 10.50
N ALA A 86 -2.14 23.02 9.73
CA ALA A 86 -0.81 22.63 10.19
C ALA A 86 0.11 23.84 10.44
N HIS A 87 0.09 24.81 9.51
CA HIS A 87 0.76 26.10 9.64
C HIS A 87 0.33 27.03 8.48
N GLU A 88 0.14 28.32 8.75
CA GLU A 88 -0.13 29.34 7.72
C GLU A 88 0.95 29.34 6.62
N ASN A 89 2.23 29.42 7.01
CA ASN A 89 3.37 29.36 6.09
C ASN A 89 3.59 27.92 5.54
N PRO A 90 3.43 27.69 4.22
CA PRO A 90 3.62 26.38 3.60
C PRO A 90 5.02 25.78 3.83
N ARG A 91 6.06 26.61 3.98
CA ARG A 91 7.43 26.11 4.22
C ARG A 91 7.65 25.56 5.62
N LYS A 92 6.70 25.75 6.55
CA LYS A 92 6.80 25.30 7.94
C LYS A 92 5.83 24.15 8.30
N ARG A 93 4.99 23.73 7.35
CA ARG A 93 4.00 22.66 7.57
C ARG A 93 4.60 21.30 7.93
N TYR A 94 5.86 21.06 7.57
CA TYR A 94 6.60 19.84 7.95
C TYR A 94 6.70 19.64 9.47
N VAL A 95 6.55 20.70 10.28
CA VAL A 95 6.56 20.60 11.75
C VAL A 95 5.43 19.70 12.25
N ALA A 96 4.26 19.71 11.61
CA ALA A 96 3.15 18.82 11.96
C ALA A 96 3.50 17.34 11.71
N ALA A 97 4.23 17.06 10.62
CA ALA A 97 4.70 15.71 10.33
C ALA A 97 5.80 15.27 11.33
N LEU A 98 6.71 16.18 11.71
CA LEU A 98 7.75 15.90 12.70
C LEU A 98 7.17 15.63 14.09
N SER A 99 6.23 16.45 14.55
CA SER A 99 5.59 16.26 15.85
C SER A 99 4.78 14.97 15.90
N GLY A 100 4.02 14.67 14.85
CA GLY A 100 3.29 13.40 14.72
C GLY A 100 4.22 12.18 14.70
N SER A 101 5.33 12.26 13.97
CA SER A 101 6.33 11.19 13.90
C SER A 101 6.99 10.95 15.26
N LEU A 102 7.33 12.02 16.00
CA LEU A 102 7.89 11.89 17.35
C LEU A 102 6.90 11.21 18.29
N LEU A 103 5.63 11.61 18.27
CA LEU A 103 4.57 10.97 19.07
C LEU A 103 4.38 9.50 18.68
N TYR A 104 4.42 9.15 17.39
CA TYR A 104 4.35 7.76 16.95
C TYR A 104 5.56 6.94 17.37
N LEU A 105 6.77 7.52 17.38
CA LEU A 105 7.96 6.83 17.92
C LEU A 105 7.83 6.58 19.43
N LEU A 106 7.37 7.57 20.19
CA LEU A 106 7.10 7.42 21.62
C LEU A 106 6.06 6.33 21.90
N LEU A 107 4.96 6.31 21.13
CA LEU A 107 3.94 5.28 21.24
C LEU A 107 4.46 3.91 20.81
N GLY A 108 5.29 3.86 19.77
CA GLY A 108 5.94 2.64 19.29
C GLY A 108 6.86 2.00 20.32
N MET A 109 7.56 2.79 21.13
CA MET A 109 8.36 2.27 22.25
C MET A 109 7.51 1.54 23.31
N ALA A 110 6.24 1.92 23.46
CA ALA A 110 5.25 1.24 24.29
C ALA A 110 4.52 0.10 23.56
N GLY A 111 4.94 -0.28 22.35
CA GLY A 111 4.28 -1.27 21.50
C GLY A 111 4.10 -2.64 22.18
N ALA A 112 5.10 -3.11 22.94
CA ALA A 112 4.98 -4.35 23.71
C ALA A 112 3.84 -4.30 24.74
N THR A 113 3.64 -3.14 25.37
CA THR A 113 2.52 -2.90 26.29
C THR A 113 1.20 -2.94 25.54
N VAL A 114 1.10 -2.29 24.38
CA VAL A 114 -0.12 -2.32 23.53
C VAL A 114 -0.46 -3.75 23.12
N VAL A 115 0.51 -4.53 22.64
CA VAL A 115 0.33 -5.94 22.28
C VAL A 115 -0.13 -6.77 23.49
N SER A 116 0.43 -6.54 24.67
CA SER A 116 0.02 -7.25 25.90
C SER A 116 -1.43 -6.97 26.31
N VAL A 117 -1.93 -5.75 26.09
CA VAL A 117 -3.33 -5.39 26.34
C VAL A 117 -4.25 -6.12 25.36
N PHE A 118 -3.91 -6.15 24.08
CA PHE A 118 -4.69 -6.92 23.10
C PHE A 118 -4.70 -8.42 23.42
N ALA A 119 -3.57 -8.98 23.89
CA ALA A 119 -3.48 -10.38 24.28
C ALA A 119 -4.35 -10.75 25.50
N ALA A 120 -4.83 -9.78 26.28
CA ALA A 120 -5.76 -10.02 27.38
C ALA A 120 -7.23 -10.21 26.93
N PHE A 121 -7.56 -9.84 25.69
CA PHE A 121 -8.91 -10.02 25.14
C PHE A 121 -9.10 -11.40 24.49
N PRO A 122 -10.35 -11.92 24.43
CA PRO A 122 -10.65 -13.14 23.70
C PRO A 122 -10.26 -13.03 22.23
N GLN A 123 -9.63 -14.06 21.67
CA GLN A 123 -9.16 -14.08 20.28
C GLN A 123 -10.29 -13.79 19.28
N ALA A 124 -11.52 -14.23 19.56
CA ALA A 124 -12.69 -13.94 18.75
C ALA A 124 -13.01 -12.43 18.65
N LEU A 125 -12.81 -11.67 19.74
CA LEU A 125 -13.02 -10.22 19.74
C LEU A 125 -11.96 -9.51 18.88
N ILE A 126 -10.70 -9.92 19.00
CA ILE A 126 -9.60 -9.35 18.21
C ILE A 126 -9.84 -9.61 16.71
N ALA A 127 -10.21 -10.84 16.35
CA ALA A 127 -10.53 -11.21 14.97
C ALA A 127 -11.74 -10.44 14.43
N GLY A 128 -12.80 -10.26 15.24
CA GLY A 128 -13.97 -9.47 14.87
C GLY A 128 -13.66 -8.00 14.63
N LEU A 129 -12.86 -7.39 15.51
CA LEU A 129 -12.41 -5.99 15.35
C LEU A 129 -11.50 -5.83 14.13
N ALA A 130 -10.58 -6.76 13.90
CA ALA A 130 -9.73 -6.76 12.71
C ALA A 130 -10.55 -6.90 11.42
N GLY A 131 -11.55 -7.78 11.41
CA GLY A 131 -12.48 -7.92 10.29
C GLY A 131 -13.29 -6.66 10.02
N LEU A 132 -13.82 -6.01 11.06
CA LEU A 132 -14.55 -4.75 10.94
C LEU A 132 -13.65 -3.62 10.44
N ALA A 133 -12.41 -3.54 10.91
CA ALA A 133 -11.43 -2.58 10.44
C ALA A 133 -11.05 -2.80 8.97
N LEU A 134 -11.01 -4.05 8.51
CA LEU A 134 -10.71 -4.41 7.11
C LEU A 134 -11.91 -4.30 6.18
N TYR A 135 -13.14 -4.27 6.70
CA TYR A 135 -14.37 -4.26 5.90
C TYR A 135 -14.39 -3.15 4.84
N GLY A 136 -14.05 -1.92 5.24
CA GLY A 136 -14.01 -0.78 4.31
C GLY A 136 -12.99 -0.95 3.19
N ALA A 137 -11.81 -1.51 3.51
CA ALA A 137 -10.76 -1.77 2.55
C ALA A 137 -11.16 -2.88 1.55
N ILE A 138 -11.80 -3.95 2.03
CA ILE A 138 -12.31 -5.04 1.19
C ILE A 138 -13.42 -4.52 0.26
N ASN A 139 -14.34 -3.72 0.78
CA ASN A 139 -15.41 -3.12 -0.01
C ASN A 139 -14.86 -2.21 -1.12
N ASP A 140 -13.93 -1.30 -0.80
CA ASP A 140 -13.30 -0.42 -1.81
C ASP A 140 -12.51 -1.24 -2.84
N ALA A 141 -11.76 -2.26 -2.41
CA ALA A 141 -11.03 -3.15 -3.33
C ALA A 141 -11.98 -3.89 -4.28
N LEU A 142 -13.10 -4.42 -3.78
CA LEU A 142 -14.11 -5.10 -4.59
C LEU A 142 -14.73 -4.13 -5.61
N VAL A 143 -15.20 -2.96 -5.16
CA VAL A 143 -15.79 -1.94 -6.04
C VAL A 143 -14.81 -1.53 -7.13
N ARG A 144 -13.55 -1.26 -6.78
CA ARG A 144 -12.49 -0.90 -7.75
C ARG A 144 -12.15 -2.05 -8.70
N SER A 145 -12.23 -3.29 -8.24
CA SER A 145 -11.93 -4.45 -9.10
C SER A 145 -12.92 -4.63 -10.24
N VAL A 146 -14.14 -4.08 -10.12
CA VAL A 146 -15.20 -4.20 -11.13
C VAL A 146 -15.61 -2.89 -11.81
N SER A 147 -14.99 -1.77 -11.42
CA SER A 147 -15.41 -0.42 -11.81
C SER A 147 -15.17 -0.13 -13.29
N ASP A 148 -14.00 -0.48 -13.83
CA ASP A 148 -13.72 -0.30 -15.25
C ASP A 148 -14.22 -1.51 -16.05
N ALA A 149 -15.22 -1.29 -16.90
CA ALA A 149 -15.76 -2.34 -17.77
C ALA A 149 -14.70 -2.98 -18.67
N LYS A 150 -13.62 -2.26 -19.00
CA LYS A 150 -12.51 -2.75 -19.82
C LYS A 150 -11.68 -3.79 -19.08
N ASP A 151 -11.48 -3.61 -17.78
CA ASP A 151 -10.54 -4.41 -16.98
C ASP A 151 -11.22 -5.21 -15.87
N ARG A 152 -12.57 -5.21 -15.84
CA ARG A 152 -13.41 -5.88 -14.85
C ARG A 152 -13.04 -7.34 -14.63
N ASP A 153 -12.86 -8.11 -15.71
CA ASP A 153 -12.52 -9.53 -15.58
C ASP A 153 -11.15 -9.70 -14.92
N ALA A 154 -10.16 -8.92 -15.33
CA ALA A 154 -8.82 -8.95 -14.74
C ALA A 154 -8.84 -8.55 -13.25
N GLY A 155 -9.56 -7.49 -12.90
CA GLY A 155 -9.72 -7.03 -11.53
C GLY A 155 -10.42 -8.08 -10.66
N LEU A 156 -11.52 -8.67 -11.15
CA LEU A 156 -12.27 -9.68 -10.43
C LEU A 156 -11.45 -10.96 -10.21
N PHE A 157 -10.71 -11.44 -11.22
CA PHE A 157 -9.79 -12.56 -11.07
C PHE A 157 -8.70 -12.25 -10.03
N THR A 158 -8.11 -11.06 -10.07
CA THR A 158 -7.11 -10.62 -9.09
C THR A 158 -7.68 -10.68 -7.67
N PHE A 159 -8.88 -10.12 -7.48
CA PHE A 159 -9.54 -10.06 -6.19
C PHE A 159 -9.88 -11.46 -5.65
N LEU A 160 -10.56 -12.28 -6.45
CA LEU A 160 -11.01 -13.62 -6.03
C LEU A 160 -9.85 -14.55 -5.72
N VAL A 161 -8.81 -14.58 -6.57
CA VAL A 161 -7.63 -15.42 -6.32
C VAL A 161 -6.91 -14.96 -5.05
N THR A 162 -6.73 -13.64 -4.87
CA THR A 162 -6.08 -13.11 -3.66
C THR A 162 -6.90 -13.42 -2.40
N ALA A 163 -8.22 -13.25 -2.45
CA ALA A 163 -9.13 -13.49 -1.34
C ALA A 163 -9.27 -14.98 -0.99
N SER A 164 -9.07 -15.88 -1.96
CA SER A 164 -9.20 -17.32 -1.74
C SER A 164 -8.12 -17.91 -0.82
N GLY A 165 -7.01 -17.21 -0.60
CA GLY A 165 -5.90 -17.70 0.23
C GLY A 165 -5.15 -18.89 -0.35
N VAL A 166 -5.36 -19.24 -1.62
CA VAL A 166 -4.65 -20.35 -2.28
C VAL A 166 -3.14 -20.17 -2.23
N SER A 167 -2.43 -21.26 -1.96
CA SER A 167 -0.98 -21.32 -2.04
C SER A 167 -0.60 -22.44 -2.99
N PHE A 168 0.23 -22.13 -3.98
CA PHE A 168 0.64 -23.07 -5.03
C PHE A 168 2.12 -22.86 -5.35
N LEU A 169 2.87 -23.97 -5.49
CA LEU A 169 4.32 -23.98 -5.74
C LEU A 169 5.16 -23.20 -4.71
N GLY A 170 4.70 -23.15 -3.45
CA GLY A 170 5.36 -22.38 -2.39
C GLY A 170 5.11 -20.87 -2.46
N LEU A 171 4.26 -20.40 -3.39
CA LEU A 171 3.89 -19.00 -3.56
C LEU A 171 2.46 -18.74 -3.07
N SER A 172 2.28 -17.59 -2.41
CA SER A 172 1.02 -17.20 -1.77
C SER A 172 0.00 -16.57 -2.73
N ALA A 173 -1.25 -16.46 -2.26
CA ALA A 173 -2.39 -15.95 -3.04
C ALA A 173 -2.17 -14.56 -3.67
N PRO A 174 -1.58 -13.55 -2.99
CA PRO A 174 -1.36 -12.23 -3.58
C PRO A 174 -0.48 -12.25 -4.84
N PHE A 175 0.52 -13.14 -4.89
CA PHE A 175 1.36 -13.31 -6.08
C PHE A 175 0.55 -13.89 -7.24
N TRP A 176 -0.18 -14.98 -6.99
CA TRP A 176 -0.99 -15.64 -8.02
C TRP A 176 -2.14 -14.75 -8.50
N GLY A 177 -2.79 -14.01 -7.60
CA GLY A 177 -3.84 -13.07 -7.95
C GLY A 177 -3.34 -11.99 -8.89
N LEU A 178 -2.18 -11.39 -8.57
CA LEU A 178 -1.54 -10.41 -9.45
C LEU A 178 -1.15 -11.02 -10.80
N LEU A 179 -0.50 -12.19 -10.80
CA LEU A 179 -0.02 -12.83 -12.02
C LEU A 179 -1.18 -13.19 -12.96
N LEU A 180 -2.21 -13.85 -12.43
CA LEU A 180 -3.38 -14.26 -13.22
C LEU A 180 -4.19 -13.05 -13.67
N GLY A 181 -4.40 -12.07 -12.78
CA GLY A 181 -5.06 -10.81 -13.12
C GLY A 181 -4.38 -10.07 -14.26
N LEU A 182 -3.06 -9.90 -14.17
CA LEU A 182 -2.27 -9.26 -15.23
C LEU A 182 -2.30 -10.07 -16.54
N THR A 183 -2.26 -11.40 -16.44
CA THR A 183 -2.37 -12.29 -17.61
C THR A 183 -3.72 -12.09 -18.31
N VAL A 184 -4.83 -12.07 -17.56
CA VAL A 184 -6.17 -11.79 -18.10
C VAL A 184 -6.22 -10.40 -18.73
N HIS A 185 -5.69 -9.37 -18.06
CA HIS A 185 -5.64 -8.02 -18.59
C HIS A 185 -4.92 -7.93 -19.94
N VAL A 186 -3.73 -8.53 -20.05
CA VAL A 186 -2.94 -8.55 -21.29
C VAL A 186 -3.64 -9.32 -22.42
N VAL A 187 -4.24 -10.48 -22.11
CA VAL A 187 -4.99 -11.27 -23.10
C VAL A 187 -6.20 -10.48 -23.61
N MET A 188 -6.92 -9.79 -22.72
CA MET A 188 -8.06 -8.96 -23.09
C MET A 188 -7.66 -7.75 -23.93
N LEU A 189 -6.54 -7.09 -23.61
CA LEU A 189 -6.00 -6.00 -24.43
C LEU A 189 -5.71 -6.46 -25.86
N LYS A 190 -5.07 -7.64 -26.02
CA LYS A 190 -4.73 -8.19 -27.34
C LYS A 190 -5.96 -8.58 -28.18
N ARG A 191 -7.09 -8.87 -27.55
CA ARG A 191 -8.33 -9.26 -28.23
C ARG A 191 -9.20 -8.08 -28.65
N ARG A 192 -8.85 -6.84 -28.29
CA ARG A 192 -9.64 -5.66 -28.70
C ARG A 192 -9.36 -5.34 -30.18
N PRO A 193 -10.35 -5.45 -31.08
CA PRO A 193 -10.20 -4.89 -32.42
C PRO A 193 -10.02 -3.37 -32.28
N VAL A 194 -9.05 -2.81 -33.00
CA VAL A 194 -8.93 -1.37 -33.16
C VAL A 194 -10.19 -0.92 -33.90
N SER A 195 -11.12 -0.27 -33.20
CA SER A 195 -12.21 0.44 -33.85
C SER A 195 -11.61 1.58 -34.64
N VAL A 196 -11.35 1.34 -35.93
CA VAL A 196 -11.03 2.39 -36.89
C VAL A 196 -12.26 3.28 -36.96
N CYS A 197 -12.15 4.49 -36.43
CA CYS A 197 -13.15 5.53 -36.62
C CYS A 197 -13.16 5.87 -38.11
N ALA A 198 -14.16 5.35 -38.83
CA ALA A 198 -14.47 5.84 -40.16
C ALA A 198 -15.01 7.26 -40.00
N THR A 199 -14.17 8.26 -40.24
CA THR A 199 -14.62 9.62 -40.51
C THR A 199 -15.40 9.59 -41.82
N SER A 200 -16.72 9.51 -41.72
CA SER A 200 -17.62 9.80 -42.82
C SER A 200 -17.45 11.25 -43.22
N THR A 201 -16.73 11.47 -44.32
CA THR A 201 -16.88 12.65 -45.17
C THR A 201 -18.29 12.67 -45.72
N GLU A 202 -19.11 13.60 -45.23
CA GLU A 202 -20.25 14.19 -45.92
C GLU A 202 -20.07 15.70 -45.71
N GLY A 203 -20.06 16.59 -46.71
CA GLY A 203 -20.63 16.53 -48.05
C GLY A 203 -21.24 17.90 -48.29
#